data_AF-A0A2G9P6Q6-F1
#
_entry.id   AF-A0A2G9P6Q6-F1
#
_cell.length_a   1.000
_cell.length_b   1.000
_cell.length_c   1.000
_cell.angle_alpha   90.00
_cell.angle_beta   90.00
_cell.angle_gamma   90.00
#
_symmetry.space_group_name_H-M   'P 1'
#
loop_
_entity.id
_entity.type
_entity.pdbx_description
1 polymer ?
#
loop_
_entity_poly.entity_id
_entity_poly.type
_entity_poly.pdbx_seq_one_letter_code
_entity_poly.pdbx_strand_id
1 'polypeptide(L)'
;MERMNYKGQAAITDALFFLLIVMSLVSFLFFFSSQYGRTVGEYSNSKFGSDYAVSALKTILYSSFARDGLPLTVDGKFGDDCTPDSCSEEVDYLIAAVKEDYADDENINFFREELTDSIKKVMMPVRNSFDYLVYIKVNLSPYSYPYFFMSRKEFTSTASGAFITDVTAVQKDYYCNYNDLTAFNQNKINHFIVFVGAKGQAVSSLYLPVIGDTEFREGEIQLILWSPNDFNSENPLFVDLDCVLREDVLELEAAAAP
;
A
#
# COMPACT_ATOMS: atom_id res chain seq x y z
N MET A 1 -18.44 65.30 37.79
CA MET A 1 -18.89 64.94 36.43
C MET A 1 -18.01 65.69 35.45
N GLU A 2 -16.88 65.09 35.11
CA GLU A 2 -15.87 65.67 34.24
C GLU A 2 -16.39 65.63 32.79
N ARG A 3 -16.52 66.79 32.14
CA ARG A 3 -16.98 66.86 30.75
C ARG A 3 -15.90 66.31 29.85
N MET A 4 -16.07 65.06 29.43
CA MET A 4 -15.23 64.43 28.43
C MET A 4 -15.20 65.31 27.17
N ASN A 5 -14.03 65.81 26.81
CA ASN A 5 -13.83 66.73 25.70
C ASN A 5 -14.19 66.01 24.39
N TYR A 6 -15.20 66.50 23.66
CA TYR A 6 -15.73 65.87 22.44
C TYR A 6 -14.66 65.53 21.40
N LYS A 7 -13.56 66.29 21.36
CA LYS A 7 -12.41 66.02 20.49
C LYS A 7 -11.64 64.74 20.88
N GLY A 8 -11.55 64.43 22.18
CA GLY A 8 -10.93 63.20 22.68
C GLY A 8 -11.78 61.96 22.40
N GLN A 9 -13.11 62.07 22.48
CA GLN A 9 -14.03 60.97 22.16
C GLN A 9 -13.98 60.57 20.69
N ALA A 10 -13.85 61.54 19.78
CA ALA A 10 -13.70 61.27 18.35
C ALA A 10 -12.41 60.51 18.05
N ALA A 11 -11.29 60.91 18.65
CA ALA A 11 -9.99 60.24 18.47
C ALA A 11 -9.98 58.81 19.04
N ILE A 12 -10.64 58.59 20.18
CA ILE A 12 -10.75 57.24 20.78
C ILE A 12 -11.57 56.31 19.88
N THR A 13 -12.67 56.81 19.31
CA THR A 13 -13.53 56.02 18.41
C THR A 13 -12.78 55.62 17.14
N ASP A 14 -12.02 56.54 16.55
CA ASP A 14 -11.20 56.27 15.36
C ASP A 14 -10.10 55.24 15.63
N ALA A 15 -9.41 55.36 16.77
CA ALA A 15 -8.42 54.38 17.21
C ALA A 15 -9.02 52.99 17.45
N LEU A 16 -10.25 52.92 17.99
CA LEU A 16 -10.96 51.65 18.19
C LEU A 16 -11.33 50.99 16.86
N PHE A 17 -11.82 51.76 15.87
CA PHE A 17 -12.10 51.24 14.54
C PHE A 17 -10.82 50.75 13.84
N PHE A 18 -9.72 51.50 13.95
CA PHE A 18 -8.44 51.08 13.41
C PHE A 18 -7.95 49.77 14.04
N LEU A 19 -8.02 49.65 15.37
CA LEU A 19 -7.64 48.42 16.07
C LEU A 19 -8.52 47.23 15.67
N LEU A 20 -9.82 47.43 15.47
CA LEU A 20 -10.73 46.38 15.02
C LEU A 20 -10.35 45.88 13.62
N ILE A 21 -10.05 46.80 12.70
CA ILE A 21 -9.60 46.46 11.34
C ILE A 21 -8.30 45.64 11.40
N VAL A 22 -7.32 46.09 12.19
CA VAL A 22 -6.03 45.39 12.34
C VAL A 22 -6.23 44.00 12.97
N MET A 23 -7.02 43.88 14.03
CA MET A 23 -7.31 42.58 14.65
C MET A 23 -8.01 41.60 13.70
N SER A 24 -8.97 42.09 12.92
CA SER A 24 -9.67 41.28 11.91
C SER A 24 -8.70 40.78 10.85
N LEU A 25 -7.83 41.66 10.33
CA LEU A 25 -6.87 41.32 9.30
C LEU A 25 -5.80 40.33 9.80
N VAL A 26 -5.31 40.51 11.03
CA VAL A 26 -4.37 39.57 11.67
C VAL A 26 -5.04 38.20 11.91
N SER A 27 -6.28 38.18 12.40
CA SER A 27 -7.03 36.93 12.63
C SER A 27 -7.28 36.18 11.32
N PHE A 28 -7.64 36.91 10.26
CA PHE A 28 -7.82 36.35 8.92
C PHE A 28 -6.52 35.78 8.36
N LEU A 29 -5.41 36.53 8.43
CA LEU A 29 -4.10 36.05 7.96
C LEU A 29 -3.63 34.83 8.75
N PHE A 30 -3.87 34.80 10.06
CA PHE A 30 -3.54 33.66 10.90
C PHE A 30 -4.35 32.41 10.50
N PHE A 31 -5.66 32.55 10.32
CA PHE A 31 -6.52 31.46 9.88
C PHE A 31 -6.10 30.94 8.50
N PHE A 32 -5.85 31.86 7.54
CA PHE A 32 -5.40 31.50 6.20
C PHE A 32 -4.07 30.75 6.22
N SER A 33 -3.08 31.25 6.98
CA SER A 33 -1.77 30.61 7.12
C SER A 33 -1.87 29.22 7.74
N SER A 34 -2.71 29.05 8.77
CA SER A 34 -2.92 27.75 9.42
C SER A 34 -3.61 26.74 8.49
N GLN A 35 -4.63 27.16 7.75
CA GLN A 35 -5.32 26.29 6.80
C GLN A 35 -4.41 25.91 5.62
N TYR A 36 -3.69 26.88 5.07
CA TYR A 36 -2.77 26.64 3.96
C TYR A 36 -1.71 25.59 4.31
N GLY A 37 -1.09 25.69 5.50
CA GLY A 37 -0.11 24.71 5.95
C GLY A 37 -0.67 23.28 6.03
N ARG A 38 -1.91 23.13 6.53
CA ARG A 38 -2.59 21.83 6.59
C ARG A 38 -2.89 21.29 5.19
N THR A 39 -3.50 22.10 4.31
CA THR A 39 -3.83 21.68 2.95
C THR A 39 -2.60 21.30 2.14
N VAL A 40 -1.51 22.09 2.25
CA VAL A 40 -0.25 21.76 1.57
C VAL A 40 0.36 20.48 2.13
N GLY A 41 0.33 20.27 3.45
CA GLY A 41 0.80 19.04 4.07
C GLY A 41 0.02 17.81 3.59
N GLU A 42 -1.31 17.90 3.58
CA GLU A 42 -2.19 16.82 3.08
C GLU A 42 -1.95 16.53 1.59
N TYR A 43 -1.83 17.58 0.77
CA TYR A 43 -1.56 17.44 -0.67
C TYR A 43 -0.17 16.83 -0.92
N SER A 44 0.86 17.31 -0.22
CA SER A 44 2.23 16.80 -0.35
C SER A 44 2.32 15.33 0.04
N ASN A 45 1.68 14.94 1.15
CA ASN A 45 1.66 13.54 1.59
C ASN A 45 0.91 12.64 0.59
N SER A 46 -0.24 13.09 0.10
CA SER A 46 -1.02 12.37 -0.91
C SER A 46 -0.22 12.18 -2.20
N LYS A 47 0.44 13.24 -2.67
CA LYS A 47 1.24 13.23 -3.89
C LYS A 47 2.47 12.33 -3.76
N PHE A 48 3.18 12.42 -2.64
CA PHE A 48 4.31 11.54 -2.33
C PHE A 48 3.89 10.07 -2.34
N GLY A 49 2.79 9.73 -1.66
CA GLY A 49 2.27 8.36 -1.64
C GLY A 49 1.93 7.86 -3.05
N SER A 50 1.29 8.68 -3.89
CA SER A 50 0.92 8.32 -5.26
C SER A 50 2.16 8.14 -6.16
N ASP A 51 3.11 9.07 -6.12
CA ASP A 51 4.32 8.99 -6.94
C ASP A 51 5.20 7.80 -6.52
N TYR A 52 5.26 7.51 -5.21
CA TYR A 52 5.94 6.32 -4.70
C TYR A 52 5.22 5.04 -5.13
N ALA A 53 3.89 4.96 -4.98
CA ALA A 53 3.13 3.79 -5.41
C ALA A 53 3.34 3.50 -6.91
N VAL A 54 3.33 4.52 -7.76
CA VAL A 54 3.58 4.37 -9.20
C VAL A 54 5.00 3.87 -9.47
N SER A 55 5.99 4.42 -8.77
CA SER A 55 7.39 4.02 -8.94
C SER A 55 7.63 2.59 -8.46
N ALA A 56 7.10 2.25 -7.29
CA ALA A 56 7.16 0.91 -6.71
C ALA A 56 6.46 -0.12 -7.60
N LEU A 57 5.26 0.18 -8.10
CA LEU A 57 4.53 -0.71 -9.00
C LEU A 57 5.30 -0.95 -10.30
N LYS A 58 5.91 0.09 -10.88
CA LYS A 58 6.81 -0.07 -12.03
C LYS A 58 8.00 -0.97 -11.67
N THR A 59 8.65 -0.73 -10.54
CA THR A 59 9.79 -1.57 -10.12
C THR A 59 9.37 -3.03 -9.90
N ILE A 60 8.20 -3.29 -9.32
CA ILE A 60 7.66 -4.65 -9.17
C ILE A 60 7.48 -5.30 -10.55
N LEU A 61 6.83 -4.59 -11.48
CA LEU A 61 6.54 -5.11 -12.82
C LEU A 61 7.78 -5.30 -13.70
N TYR A 62 8.80 -4.47 -13.52
CA TYR A 62 10.07 -4.54 -14.26
C TYR A 62 11.19 -5.22 -13.47
N SER A 63 10.88 -5.84 -12.33
CA SER A 63 11.86 -6.62 -11.59
C SER A 63 12.15 -7.92 -12.33
N SER A 64 13.41 -8.32 -12.35
CA SER A 64 13.87 -9.55 -13.00
C SER A 64 14.06 -10.66 -11.97
N PHE A 65 13.72 -11.89 -12.34
CA PHE A 65 13.77 -13.08 -11.49
C PHE A 65 14.27 -14.29 -12.30
N ALA A 66 14.87 -15.27 -11.63
CA ALA A 66 15.31 -16.51 -12.27
C ALA A 66 14.11 -17.42 -12.51
N ARG A 67 13.92 -17.94 -13.73
CA ARG A 67 12.71 -18.72 -14.10
C ARG A 67 12.49 -19.98 -13.23
N ASP A 68 13.53 -20.49 -12.60
CA ASP A 68 13.54 -21.73 -11.83
C ASP A 68 13.24 -21.57 -10.33
N GLY A 69 12.87 -20.37 -9.88
CA GLY A 69 12.54 -20.15 -8.47
C GLY A 69 13.77 -19.91 -7.58
N LEU A 70 15.00 -19.99 -8.11
CA LEU A 70 16.19 -19.87 -7.28
C LEU A 70 16.53 -18.40 -6.95
N PRO A 71 16.90 -18.10 -5.69
CA PRO A 71 17.30 -16.76 -5.32
C PRO A 71 18.60 -16.38 -6.00
N LEU A 72 18.59 -15.26 -6.74
CA LEU A 72 19.79 -14.60 -7.24
C LEU A 72 20.71 -14.28 -6.05
N THR A 73 21.93 -14.85 -6.01
CA THR A 73 22.90 -14.49 -4.97
C THR A 73 23.47 -13.09 -5.21
N VAL A 74 24.05 -12.51 -4.16
CA VAL A 74 24.54 -11.11 -4.09
C VAL A 74 25.60 -10.79 -5.16
N ASP A 75 26.28 -11.81 -5.70
CA ASP A 75 27.31 -11.65 -6.72
C ASP A 75 26.77 -11.80 -8.16
N GLY A 76 25.44 -11.93 -8.32
CA GLY A 76 24.81 -12.27 -9.61
C GLY A 76 25.19 -13.68 -10.08
N LYS A 77 25.69 -14.53 -9.18
CA LYS A 77 26.03 -15.92 -9.46
C LYS A 77 24.92 -16.82 -8.93
N PHE A 78 24.34 -17.61 -9.79
CA PHE A 78 23.41 -18.68 -9.42
C PHE A 78 24.13 -19.67 -8.49
N GLY A 79 23.38 -20.35 -7.62
CA GLY A 79 23.89 -21.09 -6.45
C GLY A 79 25.17 -21.92 -6.70
N ASP A 80 25.98 -22.12 -5.65
CA ASP A 80 27.35 -22.67 -5.71
C ASP A 80 27.53 -24.03 -6.44
N ASP A 81 26.45 -24.69 -6.89
CA ASP A 81 26.46 -25.95 -7.65
C ASP A 81 26.23 -25.79 -9.17
N CYS A 82 26.36 -24.56 -9.70
CA CYS A 82 26.10 -24.26 -11.09
C CYS A 82 27.35 -24.30 -12.00
N THR A 83 27.42 -25.25 -12.94
CA THR A 83 28.46 -25.25 -13.99
C THR A 83 28.11 -24.30 -15.15
N PRO A 84 29.10 -23.75 -15.89
CA PRO A 84 28.84 -22.78 -16.99
C PRO A 84 27.90 -23.27 -18.09
N ASP A 85 27.76 -24.59 -18.25
CA ASP A 85 26.91 -25.22 -19.27
C ASP A 85 25.51 -25.62 -18.75
N SER A 86 25.30 -25.63 -17.42
CA SER A 86 24.02 -26.01 -16.81
C SER A 86 23.20 -24.83 -16.29
N CYS A 87 23.76 -23.61 -16.28
CA CYS A 87 23.16 -22.44 -15.63
C CYS A 87 23.02 -21.23 -16.56
N SER A 88 22.60 -21.49 -17.81
CA SER A 88 21.89 -20.47 -18.56
C SER A 88 20.45 -20.39 -18.05
N GLU A 89 20.27 -20.09 -16.76
CA GLU A 89 18.96 -19.81 -16.21
C GLU A 89 18.45 -18.51 -16.86
N GLU A 90 17.31 -18.63 -17.53
CA GLU A 90 16.64 -17.51 -18.15
C GLU A 90 16.19 -16.55 -17.04
N VAL A 91 16.63 -15.29 -17.15
CA VAL A 91 16.21 -14.23 -16.24
C VAL A 91 15.04 -13.52 -16.89
N ASP A 92 13.84 -13.87 -16.42
CA ASP A 92 12.59 -13.29 -16.89
C ASP A 92 12.18 -12.11 -16.03
N TYR A 93 11.36 -11.22 -16.60
CA TYR A 93 10.67 -10.27 -15.76
C TYR A 93 9.66 -11.02 -14.88
N LEU A 94 9.52 -10.63 -13.62
CA LEU A 94 8.53 -11.20 -12.70
C LEU A 94 7.13 -11.17 -13.33
N ILE A 95 6.84 -10.13 -14.11
CA ILE A 95 5.59 -10.04 -14.84
C ILE A 95 5.47 -11.02 -16.01
N ALA A 96 6.58 -11.43 -16.63
CA ALA A 96 6.58 -12.46 -17.67
C ALA A 96 6.23 -13.82 -17.05
N ALA A 97 6.87 -14.19 -15.95
CA ALA A 97 6.52 -15.41 -15.19
C ALA A 97 5.04 -15.41 -14.75
N VAL A 98 4.58 -14.30 -14.16
CA VAL A 98 3.16 -14.13 -13.78
C VAL A 98 2.23 -14.20 -14.99
N LYS A 99 2.66 -13.78 -16.19
CA LYS A 99 1.80 -13.73 -17.38
C LYS A 99 1.73 -15.06 -18.11
N GLU A 100 2.85 -15.72 -18.30
CA GLU A 100 2.95 -16.99 -19.03
C GLU A 100 2.41 -18.11 -18.16
N ASP A 101 3.00 -18.32 -16.98
CA ASP A 101 2.72 -19.49 -16.15
C ASP A 101 1.30 -19.45 -15.57
N TYR A 102 0.80 -18.27 -15.18
CA TYR A 102 -0.59 -18.15 -14.72
C TYR A 102 -1.60 -18.32 -15.87
N ALA A 103 -1.27 -17.87 -17.09
CA ALA A 103 -2.21 -17.99 -18.20
C ALA A 103 -2.39 -19.46 -18.63
N ASP A 104 -1.36 -20.27 -18.43
CA ASP A 104 -1.36 -21.69 -18.81
C ASP A 104 -2.00 -22.58 -17.73
N ASP A 105 -1.55 -22.45 -16.48
CA ASP A 105 -1.92 -23.38 -15.41
C ASP A 105 -2.92 -22.80 -14.40
N GLU A 106 -3.22 -21.50 -14.50
CA GLU A 106 -4.05 -20.75 -13.54
C GLU A 106 -3.56 -20.87 -12.08
N ASN A 107 -2.30 -21.29 -11.89
CA ASN A 107 -1.72 -21.59 -10.59
C ASN A 107 -0.58 -20.62 -10.26
N ILE A 108 -0.90 -19.63 -9.44
CA ILE A 108 0.05 -18.63 -8.93
C ILE A 108 0.85 -19.12 -7.72
N ASN A 109 0.51 -20.26 -7.11
CA ASN A 109 1.09 -20.67 -5.84
C ASN A 109 2.60 -20.88 -5.95
N PHE A 110 3.08 -21.38 -7.11
CA PHE A 110 4.48 -21.70 -7.33
C PHE A 110 5.43 -20.50 -7.20
N PHE A 111 5.00 -19.30 -7.62
CA PHE A 111 5.81 -18.08 -7.60
C PHE A 111 5.28 -17.02 -6.63
N ARG A 112 4.30 -17.39 -5.79
CA ARG A 112 3.65 -16.47 -4.85
C ARG A 112 4.66 -15.94 -3.83
N GLU A 113 5.53 -16.80 -3.30
CA GLU A 113 6.50 -16.41 -2.29
C GLU A 113 7.56 -15.47 -2.86
N GLU A 114 8.05 -15.79 -4.06
CA GLU A 114 9.04 -15.03 -4.82
C GLU A 114 8.50 -13.64 -5.18
N LEU A 115 7.23 -13.57 -5.64
CA LEU A 115 6.51 -12.32 -5.89
C LEU A 115 6.38 -11.51 -4.60
N THR A 116 6.00 -12.16 -3.50
CA THR A 116 5.85 -11.52 -2.18
C THR A 116 7.16 -10.94 -1.68
N ASP A 117 8.25 -11.70 -1.78
CA ASP A 117 9.57 -11.27 -1.33
C ASP A 117 10.13 -10.16 -2.21
N SER A 118 9.86 -10.20 -3.51
CA SER A 118 10.20 -9.11 -4.44
C SER A 118 9.45 -7.83 -4.07
N ILE A 119 8.15 -7.92 -3.82
CA ILE A 119 7.34 -6.78 -3.36
C ILE A 119 7.90 -6.23 -2.03
N LYS A 120 8.22 -7.10 -1.07
CA LYS A 120 8.80 -6.67 0.23
C LYS A 120 10.13 -5.95 0.05
N LYS A 121 11.00 -6.42 -0.84
CA LYS A 121 12.27 -5.76 -1.17
C LYS A 121 12.04 -4.36 -1.78
N VAL A 122 11.12 -4.24 -2.73
CA VAL A 122 10.76 -2.94 -3.33
C VAL A 122 10.18 -1.97 -2.30
N MET A 123 9.37 -2.47 -1.38
CA MET A 123 8.70 -1.69 -0.33
C MET A 123 9.59 -1.37 0.87
N MET A 124 10.76 -2.02 1.01
CA MET A 124 11.67 -1.86 2.14
C MET A 124 12.01 -0.40 2.50
N PRO A 125 12.25 0.54 1.54
CA PRO A 125 12.56 1.92 1.86
C PRO A 125 11.45 2.67 2.59
N VAL A 126 10.20 2.26 2.41
CA VAL A 126 9.03 2.93 3.00
C VAL A 126 8.23 2.04 3.95
N ARG A 127 8.68 0.81 4.19
CA ARG A 127 8.05 -0.18 5.07
C ARG A 127 7.70 0.40 6.44
N ASN A 128 8.48 1.35 6.93
CA ASN A 128 8.24 1.95 8.23
C ASN A 128 7.13 3.02 8.25
N SER A 129 6.82 3.60 7.10
CA SER A 129 5.94 4.75 6.97
C SER A 129 4.57 4.39 6.42
N PHE A 130 4.46 3.26 5.70
CA PHE A 130 3.24 2.83 5.05
C PHE A 130 2.97 1.35 5.29
N ASP A 131 1.71 1.06 5.50
CA ASP A 131 1.14 -0.25 5.22
C ASP A 131 0.76 -0.30 3.73
N TYR A 132 0.66 -1.50 3.19
CA TYR A 132 0.36 -1.66 1.78
C TYR A 132 -0.39 -2.93 1.43
N LEU A 133 -1.09 -2.86 0.30
CA LEU A 133 -1.87 -3.94 -0.30
C LEU A 133 -1.49 -4.04 -1.77
N VAL A 134 -1.14 -5.24 -2.21
CA VAL A 134 -0.91 -5.56 -3.62
C VAL A 134 -1.84 -6.70 -4.01
N TYR A 135 -2.59 -6.51 -5.10
CA TYR A 135 -3.35 -7.61 -5.69
C TYR A 135 -3.29 -7.58 -7.20
N ILE A 136 -3.46 -8.76 -7.78
CA ILE A 136 -3.66 -8.98 -9.20
C ILE A 136 -5.11 -9.41 -9.37
N LYS A 137 -5.82 -8.72 -10.25
CA LYS A 137 -7.19 -9.02 -10.66
C LYS A 137 -7.17 -9.45 -12.11
N VAL A 138 -7.89 -10.50 -12.46
CA VAL A 138 -8.08 -10.95 -13.83
C VAL A 138 -9.55 -10.86 -14.20
N ASN A 139 -9.85 -10.25 -15.35
CA ASN A 139 -11.18 -10.01 -15.88
C ASN A 139 -11.77 -11.30 -16.47
N LEU A 140 -12.00 -12.29 -15.61
CA LEU A 140 -12.79 -13.47 -15.89
C LEU A 140 -14.25 -13.26 -15.44
N SER A 141 -15.15 -14.15 -15.87
CA SER A 141 -16.53 -14.20 -15.38
C SER A 141 -16.74 -15.49 -14.59
N PRO A 142 -16.66 -15.48 -13.24
CA PRO A 142 -16.47 -14.34 -12.35
C PRO A 142 -15.01 -13.84 -12.27
N TYR A 143 -14.80 -12.63 -11.75
CA TYR A 143 -13.46 -12.06 -11.56
C TYR A 143 -12.60 -13.00 -10.71
N SER A 144 -11.33 -13.16 -11.09
CA SER A 144 -10.35 -13.93 -10.31
C SER A 144 -9.32 -12.99 -9.68
N TYR A 145 -8.91 -13.31 -8.46
CA TYR A 145 -7.88 -12.62 -7.69
C TYR A 145 -6.72 -13.57 -7.41
N PRO A 146 -5.89 -13.89 -8.41
CA PRO A 146 -4.86 -14.90 -8.23
C PRO A 146 -3.81 -14.52 -7.18
N TYR A 147 -3.55 -13.22 -7.01
CA TYR A 147 -2.62 -12.75 -6.00
C TYR A 147 -3.26 -11.66 -5.16
N PHE A 148 -3.18 -11.80 -3.83
CA PHE A 148 -3.70 -10.83 -2.91
C PHE A 148 -2.87 -10.83 -1.62
N PHE A 149 -2.00 -9.84 -1.51
CA PHE A 149 -1.03 -9.71 -0.44
C PHE A 149 -1.20 -8.39 0.31
N MET A 150 -1.15 -8.45 1.64
CA MET A 150 -1.23 -7.30 2.52
C MET A 150 -0.07 -7.31 3.50
N SER A 151 0.59 -6.18 3.68
CA SER A 151 1.55 -6.00 4.76
C SER A 151 1.12 -4.81 5.61
N ARG A 152 0.95 -5.05 6.91
CA ARG A 152 0.43 -4.06 7.86
C ARG A 152 1.22 -4.06 9.15
N LYS A 153 1.32 -2.89 9.79
CA LYS A 153 1.76 -2.77 11.17
C LYS A 153 0.62 -3.01 12.15
N GLU A 154 0.88 -3.89 13.10
CA GLU A 154 0.08 -4.02 14.30
C GLU A 154 0.79 -3.35 15.46
N PHE A 155 0.07 -2.49 16.17
CA PHE A 155 0.54 -1.83 17.37
C PHE A 155 0.03 -2.61 18.58
N THR A 156 0.95 -3.14 19.36
CA THR A 156 0.63 -3.72 20.67
C THR A 156 1.02 -2.71 21.75
N SER A 157 0.02 -2.26 22.51
CA SER A 157 0.24 -1.39 23.66
C SER A 157 0.29 -2.24 24.92
N THR A 158 1.41 -2.22 25.62
CA THR A 158 1.50 -2.88 26.94
C THR A 158 1.17 -1.84 28.01
N ALA A 159 0.02 -2.00 28.66
CA ALA A 159 -0.37 -1.14 29.78
C ALA A 159 0.19 -1.72 31.09
N SER A 160 0.97 -0.92 31.81
CA SER A 160 1.42 -1.23 33.18
C SER A 160 0.73 -0.26 34.14
N GLY A 161 -0.41 -0.69 34.69
CA GLY A 161 -1.25 0.16 35.55
C GLY A 161 -2.06 1.18 34.75
N ALA A 162 -2.00 2.46 35.13
CA ALA A 162 -2.75 3.55 34.48
C ALA A 162 -2.01 4.20 33.29
N PHE A 163 -0.83 3.70 32.93
CA PHE A 163 0.02 4.29 31.89
C PHE A 163 0.32 3.27 30.79
N ILE A 164 0.23 3.72 29.54
CA ILE A 164 0.77 2.99 28.38
C ILE A 164 2.28 3.21 28.42
N THR A 165 3.03 2.14 28.69
CA THR A 165 4.48 2.22 28.92
C THR A 165 5.29 1.82 27.70
N ASP A 166 4.72 1.02 26.79
CA ASP A 166 5.39 0.60 25.58
C ASP A 166 4.41 0.41 24.42
N VAL A 167 4.77 0.91 23.25
CA VAL A 167 4.03 0.74 22.00
C VAL A 167 5.00 0.12 21.01
N THR A 168 4.90 -1.20 20.86
CA THR A 168 5.68 -1.92 19.87
C THR A 168 4.88 -2.06 18.59
N ALA A 169 5.49 -1.70 17.46
CA ALA A 169 4.91 -1.88 16.13
C ALA A 169 5.57 -3.08 15.46
N VAL A 170 4.80 -4.12 15.17
CA VAL A 170 5.28 -5.31 14.46
C VAL A 170 4.63 -5.34 13.09
N GLN A 171 5.44 -5.46 12.04
CA GLN A 171 4.93 -5.68 10.68
C GLN A 171 4.46 -7.13 10.57
N LYS A 172 3.22 -7.33 10.15
CA LYS A 172 2.65 -8.62 9.81
C LYS A 172 2.26 -8.66 8.34
N ASP A 173 2.47 -9.82 7.75
CA ASP A 173 2.24 -10.11 6.34
C ASP A 173 1.08 -11.09 6.23
N TYR A 174 0.15 -10.84 5.32
CA TYR A 174 -1.07 -11.62 5.14
C TYR A 174 -1.29 -11.96 3.67
N TYR A 175 -1.80 -13.17 3.44
CA TYR A 175 -2.44 -13.52 2.18
C TYR A 175 -3.94 -13.43 2.36
N CYS A 176 -4.59 -12.67 1.49
CA CYS A 176 -6.04 -12.53 1.48
C CYS A 176 -6.64 -13.51 0.48
N ASN A 177 -7.84 -14.01 0.78
CA ASN A 177 -8.56 -14.90 -0.12
C ASN A 177 -7.79 -16.19 -0.50
N TYR A 178 -6.98 -16.72 0.43
CA TYR A 178 -6.08 -17.84 0.20
C TYR A 178 -6.80 -19.13 -0.28
N ASN A 179 -8.02 -19.38 0.21
CA ASN A 179 -8.74 -20.63 -0.04
C ASN A 179 -9.57 -20.65 -1.34
N ASP A 180 -9.98 -19.49 -1.87
CA ASP A 180 -10.85 -19.43 -3.05
C ASP A 180 -10.60 -18.17 -3.88
N LEU A 181 -9.64 -18.24 -4.79
CA LEU A 181 -9.23 -17.14 -5.68
C LEU A 181 -10.37 -16.59 -6.56
N THR A 182 -11.49 -17.31 -6.69
CA THR A 182 -12.63 -16.97 -7.55
C THR A 182 -13.86 -16.44 -6.80
N ALA A 183 -13.99 -16.71 -5.50
CA ALA A 183 -15.14 -16.26 -4.69
C ALA A 183 -14.96 -14.86 -4.08
N PHE A 184 -13.88 -14.16 -4.39
CA PHE A 184 -13.64 -12.86 -3.78
C PHE A 184 -14.71 -11.83 -4.20
N ASN A 185 -15.46 -11.34 -3.22
CA ASN A 185 -16.49 -10.36 -3.45
C ASN A 185 -15.86 -8.97 -3.72
N GLN A 186 -15.90 -8.51 -4.98
CA GLN A 186 -15.43 -7.18 -5.41
C GLN A 186 -15.93 -6.04 -4.50
N ASN A 187 -17.12 -6.18 -3.90
CA ASN A 187 -17.65 -5.18 -2.98
C ASN A 187 -16.79 -5.01 -1.72
N LYS A 188 -16.14 -6.08 -1.24
CA LYS A 188 -15.22 -6.03 -0.09
C LYS A 188 -14.00 -5.15 -0.39
N ILE A 189 -13.36 -5.35 -1.54
CA ILE A 189 -12.25 -4.49 -2.01
C ILE A 189 -12.72 -3.07 -2.24
N ASN A 190 -13.86 -2.86 -2.92
CA ASN A 190 -14.34 -1.51 -3.19
C ASN A 190 -14.62 -0.76 -1.89
N HIS A 191 -15.21 -1.43 -0.89
CA HIS A 191 -15.43 -0.87 0.44
C HIS A 191 -14.11 -0.54 1.14
N PHE A 192 -13.12 -1.43 1.05
CA PHE A 192 -11.77 -1.19 1.57
C PHE A 192 -11.11 0.03 0.91
N ILE A 193 -11.14 0.13 -0.43
CA ILE A 193 -10.57 1.25 -1.20
C ILE A 193 -11.22 2.58 -0.82
N VAL A 194 -12.56 2.61 -0.69
CA VAL A 194 -13.29 3.81 -0.28
C VAL A 194 -12.87 4.26 1.11
N PHE A 195 -12.63 3.32 2.02
CA PHE A 195 -12.25 3.62 3.39
C PHE A 195 -10.78 4.06 3.53
N VAL A 196 -9.84 3.35 2.90
CA VAL A 196 -8.42 3.74 2.85
C VAL A 196 -8.26 5.12 2.21
N GLY A 197 -9.12 5.41 1.22
CA GLY A 197 -9.04 6.61 0.42
C GLY A 197 -7.99 6.50 -0.69
N ALA A 198 -7.99 7.49 -1.59
CA ALA A 198 -7.12 7.53 -2.76
C ALA A 198 -5.66 7.90 -2.46
N LYS A 199 -5.22 7.81 -1.20
CA LYS A 199 -3.84 8.13 -0.83
C LYS A 199 -2.96 6.98 -1.33
N GLY A 200 -1.99 7.28 -2.19
CA GLY A 200 -0.99 6.29 -2.63
C GLY A 200 -1.55 5.06 -3.34
N GLN A 201 -2.35 5.26 -4.38
CA GLN A 201 -2.79 4.16 -5.26
C GLN A 201 -2.05 4.20 -6.59
N ALA A 202 -1.69 3.02 -7.10
CA ALA A 202 -1.17 2.82 -8.44
C ALA A 202 -1.84 1.59 -9.06
N VAL A 203 -2.23 1.70 -10.32
CA VAL A 203 -2.84 0.63 -11.10
C VAL A 203 -2.07 0.48 -12.41
N SER A 204 -1.88 -0.76 -12.85
CA SER A 204 -1.34 -1.06 -14.17
C SER A 204 -2.14 -2.20 -14.80
N SER A 205 -2.49 -2.04 -16.07
CA SER A 205 -3.12 -3.09 -16.86
C SER A 205 -2.11 -4.21 -17.14
N LEU A 206 -2.61 -5.44 -17.09
CA LEU A 206 -1.91 -6.67 -17.45
C LEU A 206 -2.62 -7.32 -18.63
N TYR A 207 -1.84 -7.83 -19.56
CA TYR A 207 -2.33 -8.65 -20.66
C TYR A 207 -1.70 -10.03 -20.50
N LEU A 208 -2.55 -11.04 -20.33
CA LEU A 208 -2.18 -12.43 -20.10
C LEU A 208 -2.41 -13.18 -21.43
N PRO A 209 -1.35 -13.51 -22.19
CA PRO A 209 -1.47 -14.33 -23.39
C PRO A 209 -1.74 -15.79 -23.00
N VAL A 210 -2.80 -16.39 -23.51
CA VAL A 210 -3.09 -17.82 -23.28
C VAL A 210 -2.39 -18.64 -24.36
N ILE A 211 -1.49 -19.57 -24.01
CA ILE A 211 -0.79 -20.35 -25.03
C ILE A 211 -1.79 -21.24 -25.79
N GLY A 212 -1.72 -21.17 -27.12
CA GLY A 212 -2.59 -21.95 -28.01
C GLY A 212 -3.92 -21.27 -28.34
N ASP A 213 -4.21 -20.10 -27.76
CA ASP A 213 -5.33 -19.25 -28.12
C ASP A 213 -4.81 -17.91 -28.71
N THR A 214 -5.60 -17.29 -29.58
CA THR A 214 -5.37 -15.91 -30.05
C THR A 214 -5.96 -14.86 -29.11
N GLU A 215 -6.71 -15.30 -28.10
CA GLU A 215 -7.35 -14.44 -27.12
C GLU A 215 -6.37 -14.01 -26.01
N PHE A 216 -6.48 -12.75 -25.60
CA PHE A 216 -5.78 -12.21 -24.44
C PHE A 216 -6.76 -12.07 -23.29
N ARG A 217 -6.37 -12.51 -22.10
CA ARG A 217 -7.11 -12.20 -20.88
C ARG A 217 -6.61 -10.87 -20.33
N GLU A 218 -7.52 -9.95 -20.09
CA GLU A 218 -7.20 -8.68 -19.44
C GLU A 218 -7.12 -8.85 -17.93
N GLY A 219 -6.14 -8.22 -17.32
CA GLY A 219 -6.01 -8.14 -15.87
C GLY A 219 -5.49 -6.78 -15.44
N GLU A 220 -5.40 -6.58 -14.14
CA GLU A 220 -4.93 -5.36 -13.51
C GLU A 220 -4.12 -5.74 -12.27
N ILE A 221 -2.98 -5.10 -12.07
CA ILE A 221 -2.28 -5.11 -10.79
C ILE A 221 -2.50 -3.76 -10.12
N GLN A 222 -2.77 -3.81 -8.82
CA GLN A 222 -2.99 -2.60 -8.02
C GLN A 222 -2.15 -2.64 -6.76
N LEU A 223 -1.49 -1.52 -6.47
CA LEU A 223 -0.78 -1.24 -5.22
C LEU A 223 -1.50 -0.09 -4.51
N ILE A 224 -1.82 -0.30 -3.23
CA ILE A 224 -2.48 0.68 -2.37
C ILE A 224 -1.60 0.88 -1.14
N LEU A 225 -1.33 2.12 -0.77
CA LEU A 225 -0.52 2.51 0.38
C LEU A 225 -1.34 3.33 1.36
N TRP A 226 -1.17 3.12 2.67
CA TRP A 226 -1.83 3.96 3.67
C TRP A 226 -0.97 4.15 4.91
N SER A 227 -1.33 5.12 5.76
CA SER A 227 -0.58 5.32 7.00
C SER A 227 -0.94 4.22 7.99
N PRO A 228 0.04 3.63 8.70
CA PRO A 228 -0.21 2.67 9.77
C PRO A 228 -1.19 3.16 10.85
N ASN A 229 -1.27 4.47 11.03
CA ASN A 229 -2.15 5.11 12.02
C ASN A 229 -3.59 5.30 11.52
N ASP A 230 -3.86 5.10 10.22
CA ASP A 230 -5.21 5.26 9.66
C ASP A 230 -6.15 4.14 10.16
N PHE A 231 -5.60 3.03 10.69
CA PHE A 231 -6.37 1.85 11.09
C PHE A 231 -6.00 1.34 12.48
N ASN A 232 -6.99 1.29 13.39
CA ASN A 232 -6.86 0.50 14.62
C ASN A 232 -6.94 -1.01 14.30
N SER A 233 -6.33 -1.87 15.12
CA SER A 233 -6.36 -3.33 14.98
C SER A 233 -7.78 -3.91 14.94
N GLU A 234 -8.74 -3.22 15.56
CA GLU A 234 -10.15 -3.63 15.64
C GLU A 234 -11.02 -3.23 14.43
N ASN A 235 -10.43 -2.71 13.34
CA ASN A 235 -11.23 -2.28 12.20
C ASN A 235 -11.85 -3.49 11.47
N PRO A 236 -13.20 -3.60 11.38
CA PRO A 236 -13.89 -4.76 10.79
C PRO A 236 -13.54 -5.00 9.32
N LEU A 237 -13.03 -3.99 8.62
CA LEU A 237 -12.67 -4.07 7.20
C LEU A 237 -11.63 -5.16 6.87
N PHE A 238 -10.75 -5.48 7.80
CA PHE A 238 -9.74 -6.52 7.58
C PHE A 238 -10.30 -7.93 7.76
N VAL A 239 -11.28 -8.07 8.66
CA VAL A 239 -12.03 -9.32 8.83
C VAL A 239 -12.82 -9.61 7.56
N ASP A 240 -13.33 -8.56 6.90
CA ASP A 240 -14.07 -8.71 5.66
C ASP A 240 -13.22 -9.21 4.50
N LEU A 241 -11.89 -9.00 4.47
CA LEU A 241 -11.04 -9.42 3.35
C LEU A 241 -10.61 -10.90 3.39
N ASP A 242 -11.02 -11.66 4.42
CA ASP A 242 -10.68 -13.08 4.60
C ASP A 242 -9.16 -13.34 4.52
N CYS A 243 -8.37 -12.54 5.26
CA CYS A 243 -6.91 -12.63 5.25
C CYS A 243 -6.36 -13.56 6.36
N VAL A 244 -5.35 -14.33 6.00
CA VAL A 244 -4.61 -15.27 6.87
C VAL A 244 -3.15 -14.81 6.96
N LEU A 245 -2.52 -15.01 8.11
CA LEU A 245 -1.09 -14.69 8.26
C LEU A 245 -0.25 -15.53 7.29
N ARG A 246 0.77 -14.90 6.68
CA ARG A 246 1.71 -15.59 5.79
C ARG A 246 2.36 -16.79 6.48
N GLU A 247 2.74 -16.63 7.75
CA GLU A 247 3.40 -17.68 8.54
C GLU A 247 2.51 -18.93 8.64
N ASP A 248 1.22 -18.75 8.97
CA ASP A 248 0.25 -19.85 9.04
C ASP A 248 0.06 -20.55 7.70
N VAL A 249 0.08 -19.79 6.59
CA VAL A 249 -0.03 -20.36 5.23
C VAL A 249 1.21 -21.21 4.89
N LEU A 250 2.41 -20.70 5.17
CA LEU A 250 3.66 -21.43 4.93
C LEU A 250 3.73 -22.70 5.77
N GLU A 251 3.23 -22.68 7.01
CA GLU A 251 3.15 -23.88 7.85
C GLU A 251 2.18 -24.92 7.28
N LEU A 252 1.04 -24.49 6.74
CA LEU A 252 0.07 -25.38 6.08
C LEU A 252 0.62 -25.99 4.79
N GLU A 253 1.30 -25.20 3.97
CA GLU A 253 1.94 -25.66 2.72
C GLU A 253 3.08 -26.64 3.02
N ALA A 254 3.92 -26.35 4.02
CA ALA A 254 4.98 -27.25 4.46
C ALA A 254 4.45 -28.58 5.02
N ALA A 255 3.29 -28.57 5.68
CA ALA A 255 2.63 -29.77 6.17
C ALA A 255 1.96 -30.60 5.05
N ALA A 256 1.63 -29.98 3.92
CA ALA A 256 0.99 -30.62 2.77
C ALA A 256 2.00 -31.18 1.74
N ALA A 257 3.27 -30.81 1.84
CA ALA A 257 4.33 -31.31 0.96
C ALA A 257 4.55 -32.83 1.19
N PRO A 258 4.48 -33.66 0.13
CA PRO A 258 4.60 -35.13 0.23
C PRO A 258 6.02 -35.64 0.53
#